data_AF-A0A7L5E2F6-F1
#
_entry.id   AF-A0A7L5E2F6-F1
#
_cell.length_a   1.000
_cell.length_b   1.000
_cell.length_c   1.000
_cell.angle_alpha   90.00
_cell.angle_beta   90.00
_cell.angle_gamma   90.00
#
_symmetry.space_group_name_H-M   'P 1'
#
loop_
_entity.id
_entity.type
_entity.pdbx_description
1 polymer ?
#
loop_
_entity_poly.entity_id
_entity_poly.type
_entity_poly.pdbx_seq_one_letter_code
_entity_poly.pdbx_strand_id
1 'polypeptide(L)'
;MKNIAFFITFIAVCSCSKSQTMHGTNPQNIAGFLNLKTYKPTAVEYHLTRLGDGRLGPSDYTLEAVLYYDAATFAKLKKKYYSINYTAPDKSSKDFDFKWLPKAVKDELAKSLKEYTGHPGAVLSRNPNCMLWFLSNKVLVSYFTM
;
A
#
# COMPACT_ATOMS: atom_id res chain seq x y z
N MET A 1 15.87 -19.44 -58.31
CA MET A 1 15.70 -18.16 -57.60
C MET A 1 14.26 -18.10 -57.11
N LYS A 2 14.00 -18.35 -55.83
CA LYS A 2 12.65 -18.31 -55.23
C LYS A 2 12.61 -17.15 -54.23
N ASN A 3 11.83 -16.12 -54.54
CA ASN A 3 11.60 -14.98 -53.68
C ASN A 3 10.62 -15.40 -52.56
N ILE A 4 11.05 -15.27 -51.30
CA ILE A 4 10.20 -15.45 -50.13
C ILE A 4 9.74 -14.05 -49.71
N ALA A 5 8.47 -13.74 -49.94
CA ALA A 5 7.83 -12.53 -49.45
C ALA A 5 7.47 -12.72 -47.97
N PHE A 6 8.09 -11.94 -47.10
CA PHE A 6 7.77 -11.87 -45.68
C PHE A 6 6.57 -10.93 -45.49
N PHE A 7 5.40 -11.50 -45.19
CA PHE A 7 4.22 -10.73 -44.77
C PHE A 7 4.40 -10.35 -43.30
N ILE A 8 4.72 -9.07 -43.02
CA ILE A 8 4.70 -8.52 -41.67
C ILE A 8 3.28 -8.08 -41.37
N THR A 9 2.55 -8.90 -40.63
CA THR A 9 1.24 -8.54 -40.09
C THR A 9 1.44 -7.53 -38.97
N PHE A 10 1.10 -6.27 -39.23
CA PHE A 10 1.00 -5.23 -38.21
C PHE A 10 -0.21 -5.53 -37.31
N ILE A 11 0.03 -6.07 -36.12
CA ILE A 11 -1.00 -6.18 -35.08
C ILE A 11 -1.08 -4.80 -34.42
N ALA A 12 -2.11 -4.03 -34.80
CA ALA A 12 -2.50 -2.83 -34.06
C ALA A 12 -3.05 -3.26 -32.69
N VAL A 13 -2.20 -3.20 -31.67
CA VAL A 13 -2.63 -3.42 -30.29
C VAL A 13 -3.37 -2.17 -29.84
N CYS A 14 -4.69 -2.28 -29.73
CA CYS A 14 -5.54 -1.26 -29.15
C CYS A 14 -5.18 -1.17 -27.65
N SER A 15 -4.36 -0.18 -27.26
CA SER A 15 -4.00 0.08 -25.86
C SER A 15 -5.20 0.63 -25.10
N CYS A 16 -6.06 -0.27 -24.64
CA CYS A 16 -6.98 0.01 -23.55
C CYS A 16 -6.14 0.05 -22.27
N SER A 17 -5.83 1.25 -21.76
CA SER A 17 -5.01 1.46 -20.56
C SER A 17 -5.72 0.94 -19.31
N LYS A 18 -5.54 -0.35 -19.03
CA LYS A 18 -6.09 -1.02 -17.84
C LYS A 18 -5.22 -0.67 -16.63
N SER A 19 -5.85 -0.47 -15.46
CA SER A 19 -5.11 -0.40 -14.20
C SER A 19 -4.22 -1.62 -14.03
N GLN A 20 -3.01 -1.41 -13.53
CA GLN A 20 -2.03 -2.47 -13.33
C GLN A 20 -1.73 -2.59 -11.84
N THR A 21 -2.00 -3.77 -11.28
CA THR A 21 -1.70 -4.08 -9.88
C THR A 21 -0.50 -5.02 -9.80
N MET A 22 0.47 -4.65 -8.99
CA MET A 22 1.64 -5.45 -8.64
C MET A 22 1.52 -5.90 -7.19
N HIS A 23 1.55 -7.20 -6.95
CA HIS A 23 1.78 -7.79 -5.62
C HIS A 23 3.28 -7.99 -5.41
N GLY A 24 3.77 -7.80 -4.19
CA GLY A 24 5.16 -8.07 -3.87
C GLY A 24 5.49 -8.05 -2.39
N THR A 25 6.72 -8.45 -2.09
CA THR A 25 7.25 -8.54 -0.71
C THR A 25 8.58 -7.80 -0.53
N ASN A 26 9.20 -7.30 -1.60
CA ASN A 26 10.44 -6.54 -1.52
C ASN A 26 10.17 -5.10 -1.06
N PRO A 27 10.64 -4.67 0.13
CA PRO A 27 10.40 -3.33 0.65
C PRO A 27 11.01 -2.21 -0.20
N GLN A 28 12.03 -2.50 -1.02
CA GLN A 28 12.65 -1.48 -1.89
C GLN A 28 11.68 -0.96 -2.95
N ASN A 29 10.73 -1.78 -3.39
CA ASN A 29 9.76 -1.41 -4.40
C ASN A 29 8.76 -0.35 -3.90
N ILE A 30 8.61 -0.20 -2.58
CA ILE A 30 7.69 0.78 -1.96
C ILE A 30 8.42 1.84 -1.13
N ALA A 31 9.76 1.86 -1.13
CA ALA A 31 10.57 2.78 -0.34
C ALA A 31 10.42 4.26 -0.76
N GLY A 32 9.91 4.52 -1.97
CA GLY A 32 9.53 5.87 -2.41
C GLY A 32 8.23 6.39 -1.79
N PHE A 33 7.35 5.50 -1.32
CA PHE A 33 6.07 5.86 -0.70
C PHE A 33 6.19 5.91 0.83
N LEU A 34 6.99 5.01 1.42
CA LEU A 34 7.12 4.85 2.86
C LEU A 34 8.59 4.93 3.31
N ASN A 35 8.84 5.68 4.38
CA ASN A 35 10.12 5.70 5.09
C ASN A 35 10.26 4.46 5.98
N LEU A 36 10.69 3.35 5.37
CA LEU A 36 10.96 2.09 6.05
C LEU A 36 12.35 2.05 6.71
N LYS A 37 13.15 3.12 6.63
CA LYS A 37 14.50 3.17 7.22
C LYS A 37 14.46 3.48 8.71
N THR A 38 13.57 4.39 9.14
CA THR A 38 13.46 4.81 10.54
C THR A 38 12.88 3.71 11.42
N TYR A 39 11.84 3.02 10.94
CA TYR A 39 11.23 1.87 11.60
C TYR A 39 11.29 0.72 10.60
N LYS A 40 12.32 -0.12 10.71
CA LYS A 40 12.57 -1.18 9.74
C LYS A 40 11.63 -2.36 10.01
N PRO A 41 10.73 -2.72 9.08
CA PRO A 41 9.94 -3.93 9.21
C PRO A 41 10.81 -5.18 9.02
N THR A 42 10.42 -6.28 9.66
CA THR A 42 11.01 -7.60 9.47
C THR A 42 10.56 -8.24 8.15
N ALA A 43 9.32 -7.96 7.73
CA ALA A 43 8.77 -8.38 6.45
C ALA A 43 7.74 -7.36 5.94
N VAL A 44 7.50 -7.38 4.64
CA VAL A 44 6.51 -6.54 3.96
C VAL A 44 5.74 -7.40 2.97
N GLU A 45 4.44 -7.14 2.86
CA GLU A 45 3.61 -7.61 1.75
C GLU A 45 2.76 -6.43 1.27
N TYR A 46 2.63 -6.24 -0.04
CA TYR A 46 1.92 -5.10 -0.59
C TYR A 46 1.25 -5.37 -1.93
N HIS A 47 0.22 -4.58 -2.22
CA HIS A 47 -0.34 -4.36 -3.55
C HIS A 47 -0.13 -2.90 -3.94
N LEU A 48 0.59 -2.66 -5.04
CA LEU A 48 0.76 -1.34 -5.65
C LEU A 48 -0.05 -1.33 -6.94
N THR A 49 -1.05 -0.45 -7.04
CA THR A 49 -1.88 -0.32 -8.23
C THR A 49 -1.64 1.02 -8.88
N ARG A 50 -1.23 1.00 -10.16
CA ARG A 50 -1.24 2.19 -11.01
C ARG A 50 -2.66 2.41 -11.52
N LEU A 51 -3.23 3.56 -11.20
CA LEU A 51 -4.52 3.99 -11.72
C LEU A 51 -4.29 4.54 -13.13
N GLY A 52 -5.04 4.01 -14.09
CA GLY A 52 -4.96 4.43 -15.49
C GLY A 52 -5.59 5.80 -15.74
N ASP A 53 -5.40 6.28 -16.96
CA ASP A 53 -5.76 7.57 -17.52
C ASP A 53 -7.28 7.82 -17.45
N GLY A 54 -7.71 8.52 -16.41
CA GLY A 54 -9.08 8.99 -16.18
C GLY A 54 -9.08 10.43 -15.64
N ARG A 55 -10.01 10.80 -14.73
CA ARG A 55 -9.90 12.05 -13.95
C ARG A 55 -8.66 12.08 -13.02
N LEU A 56 -8.06 10.90 -12.84
CA LEU A 56 -6.82 10.64 -12.12
C LEU A 56 -5.69 10.58 -13.15
N GLY A 57 -4.57 11.25 -12.84
CA GLY A 57 -3.45 11.42 -13.76
C GLY A 57 -2.74 10.09 -14.03
N PRO A 58 -1.95 10.01 -15.12
CA PRO A 58 -1.19 8.80 -15.49
C PRO A 58 -0.11 8.38 -14.47
N SER A 59 0.04 9.13 -13.38
CA SER A 59 0.97 8.95 -12.27
C SER A 59 0.28 8.60 -10.95
N ASP A 60 -1.03 8.33 -10.94
CA ASP A 60 -1.73 8.04 -9.70
C ASP A 60 -1.59 6.57 -9.29
N TYR A 61 -1.25 6.35 -8.02
CA TYR A 61 -1.01 5.05 -7.42
C TYR A 61 -1.80 4.90 -6.14
N THR A 62 -2.34 3.70 -5.93
CA THR A 62 -2.72 3.24 -4.60
C THR A 62 -1.72 2.21 -4.12
N LEU A 63 -1.37 2.29 -2.84
CA LEU A 63 -0.56 1.31 -2.15
C LEU A 63 -1.34 0.80 -0.94
N GLU A 64 -1.57 -0.50 -0.92
CA GLU A 64 -2.07 -1.24 0.23
C GLU A 64 -0.92 -2.12 0.73
N ALA A 65 -0.61 -2.12 2.03
CA ALA A 65 0.49 -2.94 2.55
C ALA A 65 0.25 -3.45 3.96
N VAL A 66 0.94 -4.55 4.30
CA VAL A 66 1.14 -5.06 5.65
C VAL A 66 2.63 -5.00 5.96
N LEU A 67 2.97 -4.29 7.02
CA LEU A 67 4.32 -4.18 7.54
C LEU A 67 4.42 -4.99 8.83
N TYR A 68 5.29 -6.00 8.87
CA TYR A 68 5.53 -6.84 10.04
C TYR A 68 6.73 -6.30 10.81
N TYR A 69 6.67 -6.29 12.14
CA TYR A 69 7.73 -5.75 12.98
C TYR A 69 8.11 -6.72 14.10
N ASP A 70 9.34 -6.61 14.59
CA ASP A 70 9.67 -7.12 15.90
C ASP A 70 9.02 -6.24 16.99
N ALA A 71 8.83 -6.80 18.19
CA ALA A 71 8.13 -6.12 19.27
C ALA A 71 8.80 -4.80 19.70
N ALA A 72 10.14 -4.73 19.67
CA ALA A 72 10.86 -3.54 20.12
C ALA A 72 10.70 -2.38 19.12
N THR A 73 10.83 -2.66 17.82
CA THR A 73 10.62 -1.67 16.77
C THR A 73 9.15 -1.23 16.72
N PHE A 74 8.22 -2.18 16.84
CA PHE A 74 6.78 -1.88 16.86
C PHE A 74 6.41 -0.96 18.02
N ALA A 75 6.90 -1.23 19.23
CA ALA A 75 6.64 -0.39 20.40
C ALA A 75 7.15 1.04 20.21
N LYS A 76 8.34 1.22 19.61
CA LYS A 76 8.89 2.55 19.30
C LYS A 76 8.05 3.28 18.26
N LEU A 77 7.65 2.60 17.18
CA LEU A 77 6.79 3.15 16.13
C LEU A 77 5.45 3.60 16.71
N LYS A 78 4.79 2.73 17.48
CA LYS A 78 3.50 3.00 18.13
C LYS A 78 3.60 4.17 19.09
N LYS A 79 4.65 4.23 19.93
CA LYS A 79 4.89 5.37 20.83
C LYS A 79 5.06 6.68 20.07
N LYS A 80 5.85 6.69 18.98
CA LYS A 80 6.04 7.90 18.18
C LYS A 80 4.74 8.33 17.53
N TYR A 81 4.00 7.40 16.96
CA TYR A 81 2.72 7.66 16.31
C TYR A 81 1.73 8.36 17.24
N TYR A 82 1.50 7.83 18.45
CA TYR A 82 0.60 8.47 19.43
C TYR A 82 1.15 9.74 20.08
N SER A 83 2.43 10.06 19.90
CA SER A 83 3.01 11.34 20.36
C SER A 83 2.75 12.50 19.40
N ILE A 84 2.32 12.22 18.16
CA ILE A 84 2.03 13.23 17.16
C ILE A 84 0.58 13.67 17.36
N ASN A 85 0.37 14.97 17.57
CA ASN A 85 -0.97 15.52 17.64
C ASN A 85 -1.52 15.69 16.22
N TYR A 86 -2.60 15.01 15.89
CA TYR A 86 -3.30 15.13 14.61
C TYR A 86 -4.80 15.06 14.84
N THR A 87 -5.58 15.71 13.97
CA THR A 87 -7.01 15.45 13.86
C THR A 87 -7.17 14.04 13.31
N ALA A 88 -7.87 13.17 14.05
CA ALA A 88 -8.09 11.80 13.63
C ALA A 88 -8.92 11.76 12.32
N PRO A 89 -8.41 11.15 11.24
CA PRO A 89 -9.20 10.80 10.07
C PRO A 89 -10.32 9.84 10.46
N ASP A 90 -11.40 9.83 9.69
CA ASP A 90 -12.58 8.98 9.90
C ASP A 90 -12.41 7.54 9.38
N LYS A 91 -11.17 7.04 9.32
CA LYS A 91 -10.90 5.71 8.77
C LYS A 91 -11.23 4.60 9.76
N SER A 92 -12.02 3.65 9.31
CA SER A 92 -12.48 2.48 10.06
C SER A 92 -11.66 1.24 9.70
N SER A 93 -11.78 0.16 10.47
CA SER A 93 -11.13 -1.12 10.14
C SER A 93 -11.54 -1.65 8.77
N LYS A 94 -12.76 -1.30 8.29
CA LYS A 94 -13.25 -1.72 6.96
C LYS A 94 -12.45 -1.10 5.82
N ASP A 95 -11.89 0.09 6.00
CA ASP A 95 -11.04 0.74 5.01
C ASP A 95 -9.70 0.01 4.81
N PHE A 96 -9.34 -0.87 5.75
CA PHE A 96 -8.12 -1.66 5.72
C PHE A 96 -8.38 -3.16 5.43
N ASP A 97 -9.62 -3.57 5.16
CA ASP A 97 -9.95 -4.96 4.79
C ASP A 97 -9.62 -5.22 3.31
N PHE A 98 -8.33 -5.20 2.98
CA PHE A 98 -7.90 -5.38 1.60
C PHE A 98 -8.22 -6.80 1.13
N LYS A 99 -8.70 -6.92 -0.12
CA LYS A 99 -9.18 -8.19 -0.67
C LYS A 99 -8.12 -9.30 -0.59
N TRP A 100 -6.85 -8.94 -0.79
CA TRP A 100 -5.71 -9.84 -0.83
C TRP A 100 -5.11 -10.17 0.55
N LEU A 101 -5.56 -9.53 1.64
CA LEU A 101 -4.98 -9.77 2.96
C LEU A 101 -5.02 -11.26 3.32
N PRO A 102 -3.95 -11.82 3.90
CA PRO A 102 -3.97 -13.15 4.46
C PRO A 102 -5.10 -13.30 5.49
N LYS A 103 -5.76 -14.46 5.50
CA LYS A 103 -6.90 -14.72 6.40
C LYS A 103 -6.59 -14.41 7.86
N ALA A 104 -5.41 -14.80 8.34
CA ALA A 104 -5.00 -14.53 9.71
C ALA A 104 -4.95 -13.03 10.05
N VAL A 105 -4.54 -12.19 9.09
CA VAL A 105 -4.51 -10.73 9.26
C VAL A 105 -5.92 -10.15 9.22
N LYS A 106 -6.81 -10.67 8.36
CA LYS A 106 -8.24 -10.27 8.33
C LYS A 106 -8.96 -10.62 9.63
N ASP A 107 -8.73 -11.81 10.17
CA ASP A 107 -9.32 -12.26 11.43
C ASP A 107 -8.86 -11.38 12.60
N GLU A 108 -7.59 -10.94 12.59
CA GLU A 108 -7.04 -10.00 13.56
C GLU A 108 -7.65 -8.60 13.40
N LEU A 109 -7.76 -8.10 12.17
CA LEU A 109 -8.39 -6.82 11.85
C LEU A 109 -9.86 -6.77 12.31
N ALA A 110 -10.62 -7.84 12.09
CA ALA A 110 -12.01 -7.96 12.53
C ALA A 110 -12.18 -7.88 14.06
N LYS A 111 -11.16 -8.28 14.81
CA LYS A 111 -11.12 -8.23 16.28
C LYS A 111 -10.52 -6.94 16.83
N SER A 112 -9.92 -6.10 15.98
CA SER A 112 -9.34 -4.84 16.41
C SER A 112 -10.42 -3.88 16.92
N LEU A 113 -10.07 -3.07 17.93
CA LEU A 113 -11.02 -2.19 18.62
C LEU A 113 -11.63 -1.17 17.63
N LYS A 114 -12.96 -1.09 17.59
CA LYS A 114 -13.72 -0.19 16.70
C LYS A 114 -13.50 1.30 17.00
N GLU A 115 -13.06 1.61 18.21
CA GLU A 115 -12.79 2.99 18.66
C GLU A 115 -11.44 3.52 18.18
N TYR A 116 -10.59 2.64 17.61
CA TYR A 116 -9.40 3.08 16.94
C TYR A 116 -9.79 3.72 15.60
N THR A 117 -9.48 5.01 15.44
CA THR A 117 -9.59 5.70 14.16
C THR A 117 -8.21 5.64 13.50
N GLY A 118 -8.16 5.19 12.24
CA GLY A 118 -6.89 5.19 11.49
C GLY A 118 -6.36 6.62 11.41
N HIS A 119 -5.08 6.84 11.67
CA HIS A 119 -4.50 8.19 11.71
C HIS A 119 -3.48 8.42 10.59
N PRO A 120 -3.13 9.69 10.30
CA PRO A 120 -2.23 10.02 9.22
C PRO A 120 -0.91 9.28 9.44
N GLY A 121 -0.40 8.68 8.38
CA GLY A 121 0.85 7.94 8.36
C GLY A 121 2.08 8.82 8.44
N ALA A 122 2.01 9.98 9.10
CA ALA A 122 3.06 10.98 9.24
C ALA A 122 4.39 10.39 9.77
N VAL A 123 4.30 9.30 10.54
CA VAL A 123 5.47 8.58 11.06
C VAL A 123 6.19 7.71 10.02
N LEU A 124 5.50 7.32 8.95
CA LEU A 124 6.02 6.50 7.85
C LEU A 124 6.01 7.22 6.49
N SER A 125 5.34 8.36 6.34
CA SER A 125 5.18 9.06 5.06
C SER A 125 4.91 10.54 5.28
N ARG A 126 5.31 11.37 4.32
CA ARG A 126 4.92 12.79 4.27
C ARG A 126 3.61 13.03 3.51
N ASN A 127 3.08 12.01 2.84
CA ASN A 127 1.84 12.11 2.09
C ASN A 127 0.65 12.11 3.08
N PRO A 128 -0.22 13.13 3.08
CA PRO A 128 -1.38 13.21 3.96
C PRO A 128 -2.43 12.11 3.71
N ASN A 129 -2.43 11.48 2.54
CA ASN A 129 -3.30 10.36 2.19
C ASN A 129 -2.73 9.00 2.62
N CYS A 130 -1.58 8.97 3.31
CA CYS A 130 -1.12 7.77 3.97
C CYS A 130 -1.90 7.59 5.26
N MET A 131 -2.50 6.42 5.45
CA MET A 131 -3.28 6.06 6.63
C MET A 131 -2.74 4.76 7.20
N LEU A 132 -2.70 4.67 8.53
CA LEU A 132 -2.18 3.51 9.25
C LEU A 132 -3.25 2.86 10.12
N TRP A 133 -3.23 1.53 10.17
CA TRP A 133 -3.98 0.74 11.14
C TRP A 133 -3.07 -0.20 11.89
N PHE A 134 -3.05 -0.08 13.23
CA PHE A 134 -2.16 -0.86 14.07
C PHE A 134 -2.85 -2.14 14.56
N LEU A 135 -2.20 -3.28 14.34
CA LEU A 135 -2.57 -4.58 14.88
C LEU A 135 -1.51 -5.06 15.88
N SER A 136 -1.42 -6.36 16.18
CA SER A 136 -0.34 -6.94 16.99
C SER A 136 0.92 -7.12 16.16
N ASN A 137 1.92 -6.26 16.42
CA ASN A 137 3.22 -6.22 15.73
C ASN A 137 3.13 -6.09 14.20
N LYS A 138 2.01 -5.55 13.71
CA LYS A 138 1.76 -5.31 12.29
C LYS A 138 1.15 -3.93 12.12
N VAL A 139 1.44 -3.31 10.99
CA VAL A 139 0.79 -2.06 10.57
C VAL A 139 0.24 -2.26 9.17
N LEU A 140 -1.06 -2.08 9.01
CA LEU A 140 -1.69 -1.97 7.70
C LEU A 140 -1.52 -0.54 7.20
N VAL A 141 -1.21 -0.40 5.93
CA VAL A 141 -1.01 0.89 5.26
C VAL A 141 -1.98 1.00 4.10
N SER A 142 -2.71 2.10 4.04
CA SER A 142 -3.42 2.55 2.85
C SER A 142 -2.81 3.87 2.42
N TYR A 143 -2.44 4.00 1.16
CA TYR A 143 -1.74 5.16 0.64
C TYR A 143 -2.27 5.47 -0.76
N PHE A 144 -2.44 6.75 -1.06
CA PHE A 144 -2.90 7.22 -2.36
C PHE A 144 -2.11 8.45 -2.82
N THR A 145 -1.56 8.44 -4.04
CA THR A 145 -1.06 9.67 -4.67
C THR A 145 -2.21 10.39 -5.35
N MET A 146 -2.31 11.70 -5.15
CA MET A 146 -3.14 12.63 -5.92
C MET A 146 -2.26 13.42 -6.88
#